data_AF-A0A1J1H2S1-F1
#
_entry.id   AF-A0A1J1H2S1-F1
#
_cell.length_a   1.000
_cell.length_b   1.000
_cell.length_c   1.000
_cell.angle_alpha   90.00
_cell.angle_beta   90.00
_cell.angle_gamma   90.00
#
_symmetry.space_group_name_H-M   'P 1'
#
loop_
_entity.id
_entity.type
_entity.pdbx_description
1 polymer ?
#
loop_
_entity_poly.entity_id
_entity_poly.type
_entity_poly.pdbx_seq_one_letter_code
_entity_poly.pdbx_strand_id
1 'polypeptide(L)'
;MTNVIECTFKAPPPSAKIPENAVIWNEFQYSDEKGWYSLSNHEELSLRPTVFDDKRIKFLPQLQKVPSEFELVLCGKYDAKAWGKDDCNVVIEGEKDVHISLPGLTEKINYNHPVRFPTFLKNWKIIVNLINENVTMIRINTETAVIISINEKKNITVKSIDFNNGFLCVNPHTDLAIAYGDFALSELKKCEKVPPIVHEGGEWGFFVHLFKWGHIIVPKELEMKLPSPGLKLIGKKVDTVAIVSIPPNIHVHVKVDGPKCIKRLEYGKDFNITAIKSSESDVDIYLLFHSQLLKYEFSFDTRLNKPEKGRSNHYAKLKCTSKNKEVSSFTFQQASNLKILLASNCPSDNLGHLLSNQTIAIFNGETGEYLSHPQGLQLTSVFSKLSYPIEKD
;
A
#
# COMPACT_ATOMS: atom_id res chain seq x y z
N MET A 1 -2.97 14.89 -10.42
CA MET A 1 -3.22 14.81 -11.88
C MET A 1 -1.91 14.43 -12.54
N THR A 2 -1.71 13.16 -12.85
CA THR A 2 -0.61 12.72 -13.71
C THR A 2 -1.08 12.80 -15.15
N ASN A 3 -0.24 13.36 -16.02
CA ASN A 3 -0.41 13.27 -17.46
C ASN A 3 -0.76 11.82 -17.81
N VAL A 4 -1.91 11.59 -18.42
CA VAL A 4 -2.28 10.29 -18.97
C VAL A 4 -1.34 10.09 -20.15
N ILE A 5 -0.13 9.61 -19.89
CA ILE A 5 0.61 8.86 -20.89
C ILE A 5 -0.31 7.69 -21.19
N GLU A 6 -0.84 7.69 -22.39
CA GLU A 6 -1.68 6.64 -22.90
C GLU A 6 -0.84 5.34 -22.84
N CYS A 7 -1.30 4.37 -22.04
CA CYS A 7 -0.60 3.12 -21.77
C CYS A 7 -1.44 1.93 -22.24
N THR A 8 -0.77 0.87 -22.67
CA THR A 8 -1.38 -0.43 -22.97
C THR A 8 -1.00 -1.46 -21.92
N PHE A 9 -1.94 -2.31 -21.53
CA PHE A 9 -1.67 -3.39 -20.59
C PHE A 9 -1.37 -4.67 -21.35
N LYS A 10 -0.12 -5.15 -21.29
CA LYS A 10 0.37 -6.33 -22.01
C LYS A 10 1.06 -7.31 -21.04
N ALA A 11 1.08 -8.60 -21.41
CA ALA A 11 1.84 -9.61 -20.67
C ALA A 11 3.35 -9.38 -20.88
N PRO A 12 4.18 -9.50 -19.84
CA PRO A 12 5.63 -9.34 -19.99
C PRO A 12 6.26 -10.53 -20.73
N PRO A 13 7.42 -10.35 -21.35
CA PRO A 13 8.10 -11.42 -22.08
C PRO A 13 8.60 -12.54 -21.13
N PRO A 14 8.65 -13.81 -21.59
CA PRO A 14 9.10 -14.95 -20.76
C PRO A 14 10.56 -14.88 -20.28
N SER A 15 11.38 -14.03 -20.90
CA SER A 15 12.79 -13.77 -20.56
C SER A 15 12.98 -13.00 -19.26
N ALA A 16 11.93 -12.39 -18.72
CA ALA A 16 11.98 -11.54 -17.54
C ALA A 16 12.08 -12.35 -16.23
N LYS A 17 13.27 -12.89 -15.93
CA LYS A 17 13.55 -13.65 -14.71
C LYS A 17 14.66 -12.99 -13.89
N ILE A 18 14.43 -12.83 -12.60
CA ILE A 18 15.41 -12.42 -11.59
C ILE A 18 15.99 -13.68 -10.92
N PRO A 19 17.29 -13.67 -10.52
CA PRO A 19 17.90 -14.74 -9.73
C PRO A 19 17.15 -15.04 -8.42
N GLU A 20 17.23 -16.29 -7.96
CA GLU A 20 16.67 -16.70 -6.67
C GLU A 20 17.37 -15.97 -5.51
N ASN A 21 16.60 -15.55 -4.50
CA ASN A 21 17.07 -14.84 -3.30
C ASN A 21 17.73 -13.47 -3.55
N ALA A 22 17.54 -12.89 -4.73
CA ALA A 22 18.01 -11.54 -5.02
C ALA A 22 17.16 -10.48 -4.30
N VAL A 23 17.83 -9.49 -3.73
CA VAL A 23 17.24 -8.22 -3.29
C VAL A 23 17.41 -7.22 -4.42
N ILE A 24 16.31 -6.85 -5.06
CA ILE A 24 16.32 -5.99 -6.26
C ILE A 24 16.24 -4.54 -5.79
N TRP A 25 17.25 -3.75 -6.14
CA TRP A 25 17.31 -2.35 -5.74
C TRP A 25 16.49 -1.44 -6.66
N ASN A 26 16.61 -1.65 -7.97
CA ASN A 26 15.89 -0.93 -8.99
C ASN A 26 15.84 -1.78 -10.27
N GLU A 27 15.31 -1.23 -11.35
CA GLU A 27 15.33 -1.88 -12.68
C GLU A 27 16.74 -2.19 -13.20
N PHE A 28 17.77 -1.58 -12.60
CA PHE A 28 19.16 -1.71 -13.03
C PHE A 28 19.97 -2.73 -12.24
N GLN A 29 19.65 -2.96 -10.97
CA GLN A 29 20.56 -3.60 -10.02
C GLN A 29 19.87 -4.53 -9.05
N TYR A 30 20.54 -5.62 -8.73
CA TYR A 30 20.19 -6.51 -7.62
C TYR A 30 21.39 -6.82 -6.74
N SER A 31 21.14 -7.27 -5.52
CA SER A 31 22.14 -7.75 -4.57
C SER A 31 21.90 -9.21 -4.23
N ASP A 32 22.99 -9.98 -4.19
CA ASP A 32 23.06 -11.37 -3.68
C ASP A 32 23.63 -11.43 -2.25
N GLU A 33 23.61 -10.30 -1.53
CA GLU A 33 24.26 -10.05 -0.24
C GLU A 33 25.79 -9.86 -0.28
N LYS A 34 26.49 -10.20 -1.36
CA LYS A 34 27.95 -10.02 -1.52
C LYS A 34 28.31 -8.72 -2.25
N GLY A 35 27.42 -8.23 -3.11
CA GLY A 35 27.65 -7.01 -3.89
C GLY A 35 26.45 -6.62 -4.75
N TRP A 36 26.56 -5.51 -5.47
CA TRP A 36 25.58 -5.06 -6.46
C TRP A 36 25.96 -5.57 -7.85
N TYR A 37 24.99 -6.11 -8.57
CA TYR A 37 25.14 -6.62 -9.93
C TYR A 37 24.11 -5.96 -10.84
N SER A 38 24.47 -5.77 -12.11
CA SER A 38 23.56 -5.25 -13.13
C SER A 38 22.57 -6.32 -13.60
N LEU A 39 21.30 -5.96 -13.76
CA LEU A 39 20.28 -6.79 -14.40
C LEU A 39 20.40 -6.65 -15.92
N SER A 40 20.66 -7.70 -16.70
CA SER A 40 20.77 -7.53 -18.17
C SER A 40 19.47 -7.10 -18.87
N ASN A 41 18.30 -7.33 -18.23
CA ASN A 41 16.97 -7.14 -18.83
C ASN A 41 16.20 -6.01 -18.14
N HIS A 42 16.83 -4.84 -18.05
CA HIS A 42 16.37 -3.67 -17.29
C HIS A 42 14.90 -3.31 -17.52
N GLU A 43 14.51 -3.03 -18.76
CA GLU A 43 13.15 -2.62 -19.11
C GLU A 43 12.11 -3.72 -18.86
N GLU A 44 12.51 -4.99 -18.85
CA GLU A 44 11.56 -6.07 -18.61
C GLU A 44 11.18 -6.15 -17.12
N LEU A 45 12.10 -5.80 -16.21
CA LEU A 45 11.95 -6.02 -14.77
C LEU A 45 11.46 -4.80 -13.98
N SER A 46 11.24 -3.66 -14.65
CA SER A 46 10.75 -2.43 -14.02
C SER A 46 9.38 -2.61 -13.36
N LEU A 47 9.20 -1.98 -12.20
CA LEU A 47 7.92 -1.91 -11.52
C LEU A 47 6.97 -0.98 -12.29
N ARG A 48 5.80 -1.49 -12.69
CA ARG A 48 4.83 -0.79 -13.53
C ARG A 48 3.41 -0.95 -13.00
N PRO A 49 2.52 0.02 -13.23
CA PRO A 49 1.09 -0.17 -13.00
C PRO A 49 0.57 -1.51 -13.54
N THR A 50 -0.21 -2.20 -12.72
CA THR A 50 -0.90 -3.45 -13.06
C THR A 50 -2.41 -3.30 -12.83
N VAL A 51 -3.19 -4.21 -13.40
CA VAL A 51 -4.65 -4.24 -13.28
C VAL A 51 -5.13 -5.61 -12.86
N PHE A 52 -6.21 -5.63 -12.09
CA PHE A 52 -6.89 -6.88 -11.72
C PHE A 52 -7.64 -7.47 -12.92
N ASP A 53 -7.36 -8.73 -13.25
CA ASP A 53 -8.00 -9.45 -14.35
C ASP A 53 -9.48 -9.74 -14.08
N ASP A 54 -9.86 -9.87 -12.80
CA ASP A 54 -11.24 -10.04 -12.36
C ASP A 54 -12.06 -8.72 -12.35
N LYS A 55 -11.45 -7.61 -12.77
CA LYS A 55 -12.08 -6.29 -12.87
C LYS A 55 -12.64 -5.77 -11.54
N ARG A 56 -12.06 -6.17 -10.39
CA ARG A 56 -12.50 -5.66 -9.09
C ARG A 56 -12.28 -4.15 -8.89
N ILE A 57 -11.34 -3.55 -9.62
CA ILE A 57 -11.17 -2.08 -9.69
C ILE A 57 -11.80 -1.56 -10.97
N LYS A 58 -12.77 -0.65 -10.83
CA LYS A 58 -13.52 -0.04 -11.93
C LYS A 58 -13.44 1.47 -11.85
N PHE A 59 -13.05 2.09 -12.96
CA PHE A 59 -13.13 3.52 -13.17
C PHE A 59 -14.44 3.82 -13.91
N LEU A 60 -15.40 4.39 -13.21
CA LEU A 60 -16.73 4.69 -13.74
C LEU A 60 -16.68 6.05 -14.46
N PRO A 61 -16.75 6.10 -15.80
CA PRO A 61 -16.94 7.37 -16.50
C PRO A 61 -18.32 7.95 -16.21
N GLN A 62 -18.45 9.26 -16.33
CA GLN A 62 -19.76 9.92 -16.27
C GLN A 62 -20.62 9.47 -17.46
N LEU A 63 -21.86 9.08 -17.18
CA LEU A 63 -22.85 8.71 -18.17
C LEU A 63 -23.59 9.94 -18.69
N GLN A 64 -24.07 9.87 -19.92
CA GLN A 64 -24.88 10.94 -20.51
C GLN A 64 -26.29 11.03 -19.89
N LYS A 65 -26.79 9.93 -19.34
CA LYS A 65 -28.11 9.81 -18.74
C LYS A 65 -28.05 8.91 -17.51
N VAL A 66 -28.96 9.12 -16.57
CA VAL A 66 -29.12 8.23 -15.42
C VAL A 66 -29.73 6.90 -15.90
N PRO A 67 -29.20 5.73 -15.47
CA PRO A 67 -29.80 4.45 -15.79
C PRO A 67 -31.24 4.33 -15.25
N SER A 68 -32.14 3.74 -16.04
CA SER A 68 -33.57 3.65 -15.72
C SER A 68 -33.88 2.90 -14.42
N GLU A 69 -32.97 2.02 -13.98
CA GLU A 69 -33.07 1.29 -12.71
C GLU A 69 -33.08 2.19 -11.47
N PHE A 70 -32.68 3.46 -11.60
CA PHE A 70 -32.68 4.46 -10.53
C PHE A 70 -33.92 5.37 -10.53
N GLU A 71 -34.79 5.31 -11.56
CA GLU A 71 -35.97 6.19 -11.68
C GLU A 71 -36.90 6.11 -10.46
N LEU A 72 -37.02 4.92 -9.85
CA LEU A 72 -37.87 4.69 -8.67
C LEU A 72 -37.28 5.22 -7.36
N VAL A 73 -35.98 5.52 -7.32
CA VAL A 73 -35.26 5.92 -6.10
C VAL A 73 -34.99 7.42 -6.07
N LEU A 74 -34.93 8.06 -7.25
CA LEU A 74 -34.76 9.51 -7.37
C LEU A 74 -36.00 10.27 -6.91
N CYS A 75 -35.79 11.40 -6.23
CA CYS A 75 -36.90 12.26 -5.81
C CYS A 75 -37.42 13.17 -6.94
N GLY A 76 -36.62 13.37 -7.99
CA GLY A 76 -36.98 14.14 -9.19
C GLY A 76 -37.00 15.65 -8.99
N LYS A 77 -36.61 16.14 -7.81
CA LYS A 77 -36.59 17.58 -7.47
C LYS A 77 -35.26 18.26 -7.80
N TYR A 78 -34.20 17.48 -7.98
CA TYR A 78 -32.85 18.00 -8.21
C TYR A 78 -32.21 17.33 -9.43
N ASP A 79 -31.17 17.97 -9.96
CA ASP A 79 -30.35 17.35 -11.01
C ASP A 79 -29.64 16.10 -10.47
N ALA A 80 -29.57 15.08 -11.32
CA ALA A 80 -28.95 13.79 -11.01
C ALA A 80 -27.88 13.45 -12.04
N LYS A 81 -26.67 13.17 -11.56
CA LYS A 81 -25.54 12.76 -12.39
C LYS A 81 -25.21 11.30 -12.10
N ALA A 82 -24.90 10.55 -13.15
CA ALA A 82 -24.57 9.13 -13.05
C ALA A 82 -23.16 8.84 -13.55
N TRP A 83 -22.49 7.90 -12.89
CA TRP A 83 -21.24 7.30 -13.32
C TRP A 83 -21.45 5.79 -13.38
N GLY A 84 -21.01 5.15 -14.45
CA GLY A 84 -21.27 3.73 -14.63
C GLY A 84 -20.32 3.03 -15.57
N LYS A 85 -20.03 1.77 -15.25
CA LYS A 85 -19.23 0.85 -16.07
C LYS A 85 -19.56 -0.57 -15.68
N ASP A 86 -19.75 -1.43 -16.67
CA ASP A 86 -20.16 -2.82 -16.49
C ASP A 86 -21.45 -2.89 -15.64
N ASP A 87 -21.43 -3.59 -14.52
CA ASP A 87 -22.52 -3.80 -13.56
C ASP A 87 -22.39 -2.92 -12.29
N CYS A 88 -21.65 -1.82 -12.36
CA CYS A 88 -21.52 -0.84 -11.28
C CYS A 88 -22.04 0.53 -11.72
N ASN A 89 -22.95 1.10 -10.92
CA ASN A 89 -23.47 2.45 -11.14
C ASN A 89 -23.46 3.25 -9.83
N VAL A 90 -23.07 4.51 -9.91
CA VAL A 90 -23.18 5.50 -8.82
C VAL A 90 -23.93 6.70 -9.36
N VAL A 91 -25.06 7.05 -8.75
CA VAL A 91 -25.88 8.20 -9.09
C VAL A 91 -25.87 9.17 -7.91
N ILE A 92 -25.66 10.45 -8.20
CA ILE A 92 -25.66 11.52 -7.19
C ILE A 92 -26.75 12.52 -7.57
N GLU A 93 -27.81 12.61 -6.75
CA GLU A 93 -28.89 13.58 -6.85
C GLU A 93 -28.66 14.74 -5.88
N GLY A 94 -28.91 15.98 -6.35
CA GLY A 94 -28.85 17.17 -5.49
C GLY A 94 -27.50 17.41 -4.81
N GLU A 95 -26.42 16.88 -5.40
CA GLU A 95 -25.04 16.98 -4.92
C GLU A 95 -24.77 16.29 -3.58
N LYS A 96 -25.68 15.45 -3.05
CA LYS A 96 -25.48 14.78 -1.75
C LYS A 96 -26.15 13.42 -1.60
N ASP A 97 -27.22 13.15 -2.33
CA ASP A 97 -27.98 11.91 -2.26
C ASP A 97 -27.35 10.91 -3.21
N VAL A 98 -26.68 9.88 -2.67
CA VAL A 98 -25.90 8.90 -3.43
C VAL A 98 -26.66 7.58 -3.49
N HIS A 99 -26.88 7.09 -4.70
CA HIS A 99 -27.51 5.81 -4.99
C HIS A 99 -26.51 4.90 -5.71
N ILE A 100 -26.33 3.69 -5.20
CA ILE A 100 -25.24 2.81 -5.61
C ILE A 100 -25.81 1.45 -6.00
N SER A 101 -25.44 0.98 -7.18
CA SER A 101 -25.68 -0.38 -7.67
C SER A 101 -24.33 -1.11 -7.76
N LEU A 102 -24.22 -2.26 -7.11
CA LEU A 102 -23.02 -3.10 -7.08
C LEU A 102 -23.36 -4.53 -7.54
N PRO A 103 -22.39 -5.26 -8.12
CA PRO A 103 -22.55 -6.65 -8.49
C PRO A 103 -22.99 -7.51 -7.30
N GLY A 104 -23.93 -8.42 -7.56
CA GLY A 104 -24.39 -9.40 -6.57
C GLY A 104 -25.37 -8.85 -5.52
N LEU A 105 -25.71 -7.56 -5.55
CA LEU A 105 -26.74 -6.97 -4.70
C LEU A 105 -28.02 -6.72 -5.49
N THR A 106 -29.14 -7.22 -4.96
CA THR A 106 -30.47 -7.02 -5.57
C THR A 106 -31.02 -5.61 -5.29
N GLU A 107 -30.70 -5.08 -4.10
CA GLU A 107 -31.17 -3.78 -3.63
C GLU A 107 -30.13 -2.69 -3.86
N LYS A 108 -30.60 -1.47 -4.13
CA LYS A 108 -29.75 -0.30 -4.31
C LYS A 108 -29.37 0.22 -2.95
N ILE A 109 -28.11 0.59 -2.79
CA ILE A 109 -27.61 1.20 -1.56
C ILE A 109 -27.86 2.70 -1.65
N ASN A 110 -28.54 3.26 -0.65
CA ASN A 110 -28.82 4.68 -0.55
C ASN A 110 -28.00 5.30 0.58
N TYR A 111 -27.30 6.39 0.27
CA TYR A 111 -26.42 7.09 1.19
C TYR A 111 -26.63 8.60 1.05
N ASN A 112 -27.06 9.27 2.10
CA ASN A 112 -27.11 10.73 2.14
C ASN A 112 -25.80 11.28 2.73
N HIS A 113 -25.03 12.03 1.94
CA HIS A 113 -23.84 12.70 2.42
C HIS A 113 -24.24 13.93 3.27
N PRO A 114 -23.62 14.15 4.47
CA PRO A 114 -23.97 15.26 5.36
C PRO A 114 -23.78 16.64 4.75
N VAL A 115 -22.87 16.77 3.78
CA VAL A 115 -22.60 18.02 3.06
C VAL A 115 -22.78 17.79 1.57
N ARG A 116 -22.91 18.87 0.79
CA ARG A 116 -22.92 18.78 -0.67
C ARG A 116 -21.49 18.53 -1.17
N PHE A 117 -21.35 17.63 -2.12
CA PHE A 117 -20.10 17.44 -2.85
C PHE A 117 -19.77 18.70 -3.66
N PRO A 118 -18.47 19.01 -3.83
CA PRO A 118 -18.06 20.06 -4.75
C PRO A 118 -18.42 19.67 -6.20
N THR A 119 -18.44 20.67 -7.09
CA THR A 119 -18.66 20.45 -8.51
C THR A 119 -17.61 19.49 -9.07
N PHE A 120 -18.07 18.36 -9.63
CA PHE A 120 -17.20 17.39 -10.29
C PHE A 120 -16.58 17.96 -11.57
N LEU A 121 -15.29 17.70 -11.78
CA LEU A 121 -14.62 17.98 -13.04
C LEU A 121 -15.25 17.14 -14.17
N LYS A 122 -15.31 17.69 -15.38
CA LYS A 122 -15.94 17.05 -16.55
C LYS A 122 -15.37 15.66 -16.89
N ASN A 123 -14.09 15.43 -16.57
CA ASN A 123 -13.38 14.17 -16.81
C ASN A 123 -13.20 13.32 -15.56
N TRP A 124 -13.87 13.68 -14.44
CA TRP A 124 -13.78 12.92 -13.21
C TRP A 124 -14.40 11.53 -13.38
N LYS A 125 -13.70 10.52 -12.85
CA LYS A 125 -14.16 9.13 -12.81
C LYS A 125 -14.28 8.71 -11.36
N ILE A 126 -15.46 8.22 -10.96
CA ILE A 126 -15.63 7.56 -9.67
C ILE A 126 -14.90 6.22 -9.71
N ILE A 127 -14.13 5.91 -8.67
CA ILE A 127 -13.36 4.66 -8.60
C ILE A 127 -14.08 3.71 -7.64
N VAL A 128 -14.47 2.55 -8.12
CA VAL A 128 -15.01 1.46 -7.30
C VAL A 128 -13.94 0.40 -7.16
N ASN A 129 -13.63 0.01 -5.93
CA ASN A 129 -12.74 -1.10 -5.61
C ASN A 129 -13.51 -2.13 -4.78
N LEU A 130 -13.82 -3.27 -5.41
CA LEU A 130 -14.41 -4.43 -4.75
C LEU A 130 -13.27 -5.17 -4.02
N ILE A 131 -12.94 -4.72 -2.82
CA ILE A 131 -11.76 -5.18 -2.06
C ILE A 131 -11.84 -6.69 -1.83
N ASN A 132 -12.97 -7.16 -1.30
CA ASN A 132 -13.33 -8.57 -1.16
C ASN A 132 -14.87 -8.71 -1.06
N GLU A 133 -15.36 -9.92 -0.78
CA GLU A 133 -16.81 -10.20 -0.68
C GLU A 133 -17.54 -9.39 0.40
N ASN A 134 -16.83 -8.84 1.39
CA ASN A 134 -17.42 -8.12 2.52
C ASN A 134 -17.18 -6.62 2.46
N VAL A 135 -16.23 -6.12 1.67
CA VAL A 135 -15.77 -4.73 1.72
C VAL A 135 -15.65 -4.17 0.31
N THR A 136 -16.31 -3.04 0.07
CA THR A 136 -16.17 -2.23 -1.15
C THR A 136 -15.80 -0.81 -0.77
N MET A 137 -14.89 -0.22 -1.53
CA MET A 137 -14.46 1.17 -1.37
C MET A 137 -14.82 1.94 -2.64
N ILE A 138 -15.51 3.06 -2.49
CA ILE A 138 -15.90 3.94 -3.61
C ILE A 138 -15.30 5.32 -3.37
N ARG A 139 -14.35 5.70 -4.20
CA ARG A 139 -13.79 7.06 -4.20
C ARG A 139 -14.69 7.96 -5.04
N ILE A 140 -15.44 8.83 -4.36
CA ILE A 140 -16.40 9.74 -4.97
C ILE A 140 -15.70 10.96 -5.58
N ASN A 141 -14.73 11.56 -4.88
CA ASN A 141 -13.93 12.68 -5.37
C ASN A 141 -12.48 12.59 -4.84
N THR A 142 -11.72 13.68 -4.90
CA THR A 142 -10.33 13.70 -4.41
C THR A 142 -10.19 13.44 -2.92
N GLU A 143 -11.18 13.85 -2.12
CA GLU A 143 -11.17 13.86 -0.65
C GLU A 143 -12.19 12.90 -0.04
N THR A 144 -13.26 12.54 -0.75
CA THR A 144 -14.32 11.71 -0.19
C THR A 144 -14.29 10.30 -0.74
N ALA A 145 -14.22 9.33 0.17
CA ALA A 145 -14.49 7.94 -0.12
C ALA A 145 -15.60 7.39 0.77
N VAL A 146 -16.26 6.35 0.27
CA VAL A 146 -17.32 5.64 0.96
C VAL A 146 -16.91 4.18 1.08
N ILE A 147 -16.94 3.66 2.30
CA ILE A 147 -16.78 2.24 2.58
C ILE A 147 -18.16 1.61 2.73
N ILE A 148 -18.39 0.57 1.95
CA ILE A 148 -19.56 -0.28 2.03
C ILE A 148 -19.10 -1.61 2.63
N SER A 149 -19.67 -2.00 3.76
CA SER A 149 -19.40 -3.29 4.38
C SER A 149 -20.64 -4.15 4.52
N ILE A 150 -20.50 -5.42 4.19
CA ILE A 150 -21.56 -6.43 4.20
C ILE A 150 -21.25 -7.44 5.30
N ASN A 151 -22.14 -7.56 6.29
CA ASN A 151 -21.98 -8.51 7.39
C ASN A 151 -22.53 -9.90 7.04
N GLU A 152 -22.36 -10.87 7.95
CA GLU A 152 -22.83 -12.26 7.79
C GLU A 152 -24.35 -12.39 7.60
N LYS A 153 -25.13 -11.43 8.11
CA LYS A 153 -26.59 -11.35 7.94
C LYS A 153 -26.99 -10.62 6.65
N LYS A 154 -26.02 -10.30 5.79
CA LYS A 154 -26.17 -9.47 4.57
C LYS A 154 -26.66 -8.05 4.82
N ASN A 155 -26.52 -7.55 6.06
CA ASN A 155 -26.79 -6.13 6.31
C ASN A 155 -25.64 -5.31 5.74
N ILE A 156 -26.02 -4.21 5.10
CA ILE A 156 -25.10 -3.27 4.47
C ILE A 156 -24.94 -2.07 5.38
N THR A 157 -23.70 -1.70 5.68
CA THR A 157 -23.37 -0.43 6.32
C THR A 157 -22.53 0.41 5.40
N VAL A 158 -22.82 1.70 5.37
CA VAL A 158 -22.15 2.68 4.52
C VAL A 158 -21.54 3.75 5.39
N LYS A 159 -20.24 4.00 5.22
CA LYS A 159 -19.53 5.03 5.99
C LYS A 159 -18.69 5.89 5.05
N SER A 160 -18.89 7.20 5.11
CA SER A 160 -18.03 8.16 4.44
C SER A 160 -16.81 8.45 5.30
N ILE A 161 -15.68 8.61 4.63
CA ILE A 161 -14.38 8.87 5.23
C ILE A 161 -13.62 9.88 4.35
N ASP A 162 -12.61 10.51 4.93
CA ASP A 162 -11.64 11.27 4.16
C ASP A 162 -10.68 10.29 3.48
N PHE A 163 -10.62 10.35 2.15
CA PHE A 163 -9.73 9.54 1.33
C PHE A 163 -8.26 9.83 1.63
N ASN A 164 -7.96 11.05 2.11
CA ASN A 164 -6.62 11.45 2.48
C ASN A 164 -6.21 10.91 3.87
N ASN A 165 -7.12 10.32 4.65
CA ASN A 165 -6.83 9.88 6.02
C ASN A 165 -6.50 8.40 6.15
N GLY A 166 -5.69 7.87 5.23
CA GLY A 166 -5.20 6.49 5.31
C GLY A 166 -5.25 5.76 3.98
N PHE A 167 -5.48 4.44 4.05
CA PHE A 167 -5.67 3.62 2.86
C PHE A 167 -6.48 2.36 3.14
N LEU A 168 -7.04 1.79 2.07
CA LEU A 168 -7.65 0.47 2.04
C LEU A 168 -7.24 -0.26 0.76
N CYS A 169 -6.50 -1.34 0.90
CA CYS A 169 -6.05 -2.17 -0.21
C CYS A 169 -6.37 -3.66 0.03
N VAL A 170 -6.08 -4.50 -0.95
CA VAL A 170 -6.24 -5.95 -0.88
C VAL A 170 -4.92 -6.62 -1.22
N ASN A 171 -4.58 -7.68 -0.48
CA ASN A 171 -3.50 -8.56 -0.90
C ASN A 171 -3.97 -9.42 -2.09
N PRO A 172 -3.38 -9.29 -3.29
CA PRO A 172 -3.82 -9.97 -4.51
C PRO A 172 -3.64 -11.50 -4.48
N HIS A 173 -2.99 -12.06 -3.46
CA HIS A 173 -2.85 -13.50 -3.28
C HIS A 173 -3.87 -14.09 -2.30
N THR A 174 -4.18 -13.37 -1.22
CA THR A 174 -4.99 -13.90 -0.11
C THR A 174 -6.39 -13.29 -0.01
N ASP A 175 -6.70 -12.27 -0.81
CA ASP A 175 -7.92 -11.45 -0.72
C ASP A 175 -8.14 -10.79 0.66
N LEU A 176 -7.09 -10.74 1.49
CA LEU A 176 -7.11 -10.03 2.76
C LEU A 176 -7.15 -8.53 2.51
N ALA A 177 -8.19 -7.86 3.02
CA ALA A 177 -8.25 -6.41 3.04
C ALA A 177 -7.26 -5.87 4.09
N ILE A 178 -6.58 -4.77 3.79
CA ILE A 178 -5.61 -4.12 4.68
C ILE A 178 -6.00 -2.66 4.79
N ALA A 179 -6.33 -2.22 6.00
CA ALA A 179 -6.84 -0.88 6.27
C ALA A 179 -5.99 -0.12 7.29
N TYR A 180 -5.79 1.17 7.05
CA TYR A 180 -5.10 2.10 7.95
C TYR A 180 -5.87 3.43 8.06
N GLY A 181 -5.70 4.13 9.18
CA GLY A 181 -6.34 5.44 9.42
C GLY A 181 -7.86 5.35 9.47
N ASP A 182 -8.55 6.31 8.85
CA ASP A 182 -10.02 6.38 8.80
C ASP A 182 -10.65 5.17 8.10
N PHE A 183 -9.88 4.45 7.27
CA PHE A 183 -10.34 3.23 6.64
C PHE A 183 -10.40 2.02 7.60
N ALA A 184 -9.71 2.06 8.74
CA ALA A 184 -9.59 0.95 9.68
C ALA A 184 -10.83 0.77 10.58
N LEU A 185 -12.01 0.69 9.96
CA LEU A 185 -13.30 0.62 10.67
C LEU A 185 -13.44 -0.68 11.48
N SER A 186 -14.03 -0.58 12.66
CA SER A 186 -14.11 -1.68 13.65
C SER A 186 -14.86 -2.91 13.14
N GLU A 187 -15.80 -2.71 12.25
CA GLU A 187 -16.80 -3.65 11.74
C GLU A 187 -16.35 -4.42 10.49
N LEU A 188 -15.22 -4.05 9.88
CA LEU A 188 -14.75 -4.68 8.64
C LEU A 188 -14.36 -6.14 8.87
N LYS A 189 -14.97 -7.02 8.08
CA LYS A 189 -14.69 -8.46 8.05
C LYS A 189 -13.60 -8.75 7.02
N LYS A 190 -12.84 -9.83 7.25
CA LYS A 190 -11.68 -10.23 6.42
C LYS A 190 -10.73 -9.05 6.13
N CYS A 191 -10.56 -8.20 7.14
CA CYS A 191 -9.78 -6.99 7.06
C CYS A 191 -8.80 -6.92 8.22
N GLU A 192 -7.53 -6.86 7.88
CA GLU A 192 -6.50 -6.48 8.81
C GLU A 192 -6.52 -4.97 9.04
N LYS A 193 -6.41 -4.57 10.30
CA LYS A 193 -6.35 -3.16 10.69
C LYS A 193 -4.94 -2.89 11.16
N VAL A 194 -4.20 -2.17 10.35
CA VAL A 194 -2.80 -1.84 10.58
C VAL A 194 -2.69 -1.02 11.87
N PRO A 195 -1.79 -1.38 12.81
CA PRO A 195 -1.55 -0.56 13.99
C PRO A 195 -1.13 0.87 13.62
N PRO A 196 -1.52 1.90 14.41
CA PRO A 196 -1.08 3.27 14.16
C PRO A 196 0.44 3.37 14.07
N ILE A 197 0.95 4.03 13.02
CA ILE A 197 2.36 4.38 12.86
C ILE A 197 2.45 5.86 13.20
N VAL A 198 3.39 6.25 14.07
CA VAL A 198 3.57 7.67 14.33
C VAL A 198 4.40 8.27 13.19
N HIS A 199 3.79 9.12 12.37
CA HIS A 199 4.42 9.87 11.28
C HIS A 199 3.90 11.31 11.27
N GLU A 200 4.60 12.23 10.60
CA GLU A 200 4.19 13.64 10.45
C GLU A 200 3.86 14.03 9.00
N GLY A 201 4.01 13.08 8.05
CA GLY A 201 3.45 13.22 6.71
C GLY A 201 1.92 13.11 6.74
N GLY A 202 1.24 13.69 5.74
CA GLY A 202 -0.21 13.54 5.57
C GLY A 202 -0.64 12.06 5.61
N GLU A 203 -1.81 11.80 6.17
CA GLU A 203 -2.32 10.47 6.54
C GLU A 203 -2.44 9.46 5.37
N TRP A 204 -2.29 9.92 4.12
CA TRP A 204 -2.34 9.15 2.86
C TRP A 204 -0.97 8.71 2.32
N GLY A 205 0.12 9.16 2.93
CA GLY A 205 1.48 8.95 2.45
C GLY A 205 2.05 7.57 2.77
N PHE A 206 1.47 6.49 2.23
CA PHE A 206 1.95 5.12 2.45
C PHE A 206 2.18 4.32 1.16
N PHE A 207 3.18 3.45 1.21
CA PHE A 207 3.31 2.30 0.33
C PHE A 207 3.02 1.00 1.10
N VAL A 208 2.38 0.04 0.44
CA VAL A 208 2.17 -1.30 0.99
C VAL A 208 2.80 -2.33 0.05
N HIS A 209 3.88 -2.97 0.48
CA HIS A 209 4.49 -4.07 -0.26
C HIS A 209 3.73 -5.35 0.06
N LEU A 210 3.27 -6.08 -0.97
CA LEU A 210 2.39 -7.23 -0.83
C LEU A 210 3.15 -8.51 -1.21
N PHE A 211 3.10 -9.52 -0.34
CA PHE A 211 3.74 -10.81 -0.50
C PHE A 211 2.70 -11.93 -0.36
N LYS A 212 3.02 -13.16 -0.79
CA LYS A 212 2.14 -14.32 -0.55
C LYS A 212 1.90 -14.58 0.94
N TRP A 213 2.92 -14.30 1.76
CA TRP A 213 2.92 -14.61 3.19
C TRP A 213 2.46 -13.45 4.08
N GLY A 214 2.34 -12.22 3.56
CA GLY A 214 2.11 -11.03 4.37
C GLY A 214 2.32 -9.73 3.61
N HIS A 215 2.64 -8.66 4.33
CA HIS A 215 2.82 -7.33 3.75
C HIS A 215 3.71 -6.43 4.60
N ILE A 216 4.27 -5.38 3.99
CA ILE A 216 5.02 -4.33 4.70
C ILE A 216 4.31 -3.00 4.46
N ILE A 217 3.99 -2.29 5.53
CA ILE A 217 3.43 -0.94 5.49
C ILE A 217 4.56 0.06 5.73
N VAL A 218 4.73 0.99 4.79
CA VAL A 218 5.85 1.94 4.79
C VAL A 218 5.34 3.36 4.60
N PRO A 219 5.53 4.27 5.56
CA PRO A 219 5.28 5.69 5.33
C PRO A 219 6.24 6.24 4.26
N LYS A 220 5.71 7.03 3.33
CA LYS A 220 6.48 7.74 2.29
C LYS A 220 7.39 8.80 2.90
N GLU A 221 6.94 9.42 3.98
CA GLU A 221 7.69 10.45 4.70
C GLU A 221 7.54 10.25 6.21
N LEU A 222 8.63 10.47 6.94
CA LEU A 222 8.61 10.42 8.40
C LEU A 222 9.57 11.45 8.98
N GLU A 223 9.24 12.00 10.15
CA GLU A 223 10.16 12.83 10.92
C GLU A 223 10.71 12.01 12.08
N MET A 224 11.99 11.66 12.01
CA MET A 224 12.70 11.02 13.12
C MET A 224 12.92 12.03 14.24
N LYS A 225 12.43 11.73 15.45
CA LYS A 225 12.63 12.49 16.70
C LYS A 225 13.25 11.60 17.77
N LEU A 226 14.58 11.57 17.83
CA LEU A 226 15.28 10.76 18.83
C LEU A 226 15.47 11.54 20.15
N PRO A 227 15.02 10.97 21.30
CA PRO A 227 14.82 11.70 22.57
C PRO A 227 16.10 12.11 23.30
N SER A 228 16.00 13.14 24.15
CA SER A 228 17.05 13.68 24.99
C SER A 228 17.16 13.02 26.38
N PRO A 229 18.36 12.65 26.91
CA PRO A 229 18.51 12.42 28.34
C PRO A 229 18.37 13.77 29.06
N GLY A 230 17.41 13.87 29.98
CA GLY A 230 17.21 15.04 30.85
C GLY A 230 15.74 15.50 30.99
N LEU A 231 14.93 15.34 29.93
CA LEU A 231 13.49 15.62 29.99
C LEU A 231 12.72 14.31 30.20
N LYS A 232 12.44 13.96 31.45
CA LYS A 232 11.56 12.83 31.82
C LYS A 232 10.09 13.00 31.36
N LEU A 233 9.75 14.08 30.67
CA LEU A 233 8.36 14.46 30.33
C LEU A 233 8.03 14.43 28.82
N ILE A 234 9.01 14.21 27.93
CA ILE A 234 8.74 14.04 26.49
C ILE A 234 9.25 12.65 26.11
N GLY A 235 8.31 11.72 25.93
CA GLY A 235 8.56 10.29 25.84
C GLY A 235 9.62 9.90 24.81
N LYS A 236 10.26 8.74 25.05
CA LYS A 236 11.12 8.07 24.08
C LYS A 236 10.33 7.75 22.81
N LYS A 237 10.25 8.67 21.87
CA LYS A 237 9.73 8.39 20.54
C LYS A 237 10.83 7.63 19.79
N VAL A 238 10.54 6.37 19.51
CA VAL A 238 11.34 5.58 18.58
C VAL A 238 10.48 5.47 17.33
N ASP A 239 10.91 6.13 16.27
CA ASP A 239 10.13 6.20 15.05
C ASP A 239 10.20 4.88 14.30
N THR A 240 9.02 4.39 13.93
CA THR A 240 8.84 3.15 13.19
C THR A 240 8.90 3.50 11.71
N VAL A 241 9.93 3.02 11.01
CA VAL A 241 10.11 3.29 9.57
C VAL A 241 9.28 2.36 8.70
N ALA A 242 8.82 1.23 9.24
CA ALA A 242 7.90 0.31 8.60
C ALA A 242 7.27 -0.66 9.61
N ILE A 243 6.12 -1.23 9.27
CA ILE A 243 5.55 -2.40 9.95
C ILE A 243 5.58 -3.58 8.97
N VAL A 244 6.27 -4.65 9.33
CA VAL A 244 6.14 -5.94 8.66
C VAL A 244 5.02 -6.71 9.32
N SER A 245 3.96 -7.01 8.57
CA SER A 245 2.83 -7.80 9.04
C SER A 245 2.87 -9.20 8.46
N ILE A 246 2.80 -10.19 9.35
CA ILE A 246 2.68 -11.60 9.03
C ILE A 246 1.32 -12.03 9.60
N PRO A 247 0.25 -11.99 8.77
CA PRO A 247 -1.09 -12.32 9.22
C PRO A 247 -1.17 -13.75 9.77
N PRO A 248 -2.11 -14.03 10.69
CA PRO A 248 -3.11 -13.09 11.19
C PRO A 248 -2.66 -12.11 12.28
N ASN A 249 -1.56 -12.37 13.01
CA ASN A 249 -1.36 -11.73 14.31
C ASN A 249 0.03 -11.15 14.58
N ILE A 250 1.05 -11.42 13.78
CA ILE A 250 2.41 -10.96 14.06
C ILE A 250 2.68 -9.63 13.35
N HIS A 251 3.02 -8.61 14.12
CA HIS A 251 3.47 -7.32 13.58
C HIS A 251 4.89 -7.02 14.10
N VAL A 252 5.82 -6.76 13.18
CA VAL A 252 7.20 -6.38 13.50
C VAL A 252 7.38 -4.90 13.15
N HIS A 253 7.50 -4.06 14.17
CA HIS A 253 7.82 -2.65 14.00
C HIS A 253 9.33 -2.50 13.77
N VAL A 254 9.71 -2.04 12.59
CA VAL A 254 11.09 -1.74 12.23
C VAL A 254 11.42 -0.34 12.72
N LYS A 255 12.37 -0.25 13.64
CA LYS A 255 12.66 0.95 14.44
C LYS A 255 14.11 1.33 14.32
N VAL A 256 14.39 2.63 14.11
CA VAL A 256 15.76 3.15 14.13
C VAL A 256 16.05 3.75 15.51
N ASP A 257 17.03 3.18 16.20
CA ASP A 257 17.45 3.58 17.55
C ASP A 257 18.80 4.29 17.49
N GLY A 258 18.83 5.63 17.57
CA GLY A 258 20.05 6.41 17.33
C GLY A 258 20.33 7.55 18.33
N PRO A 259 21.36 8.38 18.06
CA PRO A 259 21.62 9.61 18.82
C PRO A 259 20.52 10.65 18.59
N LYS A 260 20.44 11.66 19.46
CA LYS A 260 19.45 12.75 19.34
C LYS A 260 19.50 13.39 17.96
N CYS A 261 18.37 13.40 17.26
CA CYS A 261 18.21 14.12 16.02
C CYS A 261 16.75 14.47 15.79
N ILE A 262 16.54 15.51 15.00
CA ILE A 262 15.28 15.73 14.28
C ILE A 262 15.67 15.67 12.80
N LYS A 263 15.13 14.70 12.06
CA LYS A 263 15.44 14.52 10.63
C LYS A 263 14.21 14.00 9.89
N ARG A 264 13.78 14.72 8.84
CA ARG A 264 12.80 14.21 7.88
C ARG A 264 13.49 13.20 6.97
N LEU A 265 12.88 12.04 6.80
CA LEU A 265 13.28 11.04 5.83
C LEU A 265 12.18 10.84 4.80
N GLU A 266 12.60 10.59 3.59
CA GLU A 266 11.75 10.30 2.44
C GLU A 266 12.07 8.89 1.94
N TYR A 267 11.04 8.05 1.78
CA TYR A 267 11.16 6.73 1.17
C TYR A 267 11.60 6.88 -0.29
N GLY A 268 12.44 5.97 -0.80
CA GLY A 268 12.99 6.06 -2.15
C GLY A 268 14.30 6.85 -2.21
N LYS A 269 14.47 7.80 -1.28
CA LYS A 269 15.63 8.70 -1.20
C LYS A 269 16.54 8.40 -0.01
N ASP A 270 15.99 8.48 1.21
CA ASP A 270 16.77 8.28 2.44
C ASP A 270 16.78 6.82 2.89
N PHE A 271 15.68 6.12 2.64
CA PHE A 271 15.52 4.72 3.00
C PHE A 271 14.60 3.94 2.04
N ASN A 272 14.79 2.63 2.01
CA ASN A 272 13.99 1.68 1.26
C ASN A 272 13.98 0.35 2.02
N ILE A 273 12.88 -0.40 1.95
CA ILE A 273 12.71 -1.64 2.72
C ILE A 273 12.05 -2.75 1.89
N THR A 274 12.49 -3.99 2.11
CA THR A 274 11.80 -5.20 1.67
C THR A 274 11.98 -6.32 2.70
N ALA A 275 11.34 -7.46 2.46
CA ALA A 275 11.54 -8.65 3.28
C ALA A 275 11.48 -9.93 2.44
N ILE A 276 12.10 -10.98 2.99
CA ILE A 276 12.04 -12.34 2.49
C ILE A 276 11.64 -13.24 3.65
N LYS A 277 10.58 -14.02 3.47
CA LYS A 277 10.24 -15.08 4.43
C LYS A 277 11.14 -16.27 4.15
N SER A 278 12.13 -16.47 5.02
CA SER A 278 13.20 -17.45 4.87
C SER A 278 12.81 -18.84 5.39
N SER A 279 11.87 -18.92 6.34
CA SER A 279 11.30 -20.18 6.82
C SER A 279 9.83 -20.00 7.23
N GLU A 280 9.21 -21.02 7.84
CA GLU A 280 7.87 -20.89 8.44
C GLU A 280 7.83 -19.80 9.53
N SER A 281 8.88 -19.72 10.35
CA SER A 281 8.99 -18.87 11.54
C SER A 281 9.95 -17.69 11.38
N ASP A 282 10.65 -17.58 10.25
CA ASP A 282 11.72 -16.62 10.06
C ASP A 282 11.46 -15.66 8.90
N VAL A 283 11.78 -14.39 9.11
CA VAL A 283 11.70 -13.31 8.13
C VAL A 283 12.99 -12.49 8.18
N ASP A 284 13.62 -12.37 7.02
CA ASP A 284 14.77 -11.51 6.79
C ASP A 284 14.28 -10.16 6.28
N ILE A 285 14.51 -9.10 7.07
CA ILE A 285 14.12 -7.73 6.75
C ILE A 285 15.35 -7.00 6.19
N TYR A 286 15.25 -6.53 4.96
CA TYR A 286 16.32 -5.79 4.29
C TYR A 286 15.97 -4.30 4.29
N LEU A 287 16.89 -3.47 4.78
CA LEU A 287 16.73 -2.02 4.81
C LEU A 287 17.94 -1.39 4.13
N LEU A 288 17.70 -0.65 3.04
CA LEU A 288 18.66 0.34 2.59
C LEU A 288 18.42 1.63 3.34
N PHE A 289 19.45 2.16 3.99
CA PHE A 289 19.35 3.40 4.75
C PHE A 289 20.67 4.17 4.66
N HIS A 290 20.63 5.42 4.17
CA HIS A 290 21.84 6.24 3.97
C HIS A 290 23.01 5.46 3.34
N SER A 291 22.75 4.83 2.20
CA SER A 291 23.77 4.10 1.41
C SER A 291 24.38 2.87 2.11
N GLN A 292 23.76 2.36 3.18
CA GLN A 292 24.07 1.07 3.81
C GLN A 292 22.94 0.09 3.58
N LEU A 293 23.28 -1.15 3.20
CA LEU A 293 22.34 -2.27 3.13
C LEU A 293 22.45 -3.10 4.39
N LEU A 294 21.34 -3.19 5.12
CA LEU A 294 21.21 -3.93 6.37
C LEU A 294 20.31 -5.14 6.16
N LYS A 295 20.60 -6.22 6.88
CA LYS A 295 19.74 -7.40 7.01
C LYS A 295 19.45 -7.65 8.49
N TYR A 296 18.18 -7.63 8.86
CA TYR A 296 17.72 -7.99 10.20
C TYR A 296 17.01 -9.35 10.15
N GLU A 297 17.51 -10.31 10.90
CA GLU A 297 16.98 -11.69 10.95
C GLU A 297 15.98 -11.77 12.10
N PHE A 298 14.69 -11.94 11.78
CA PHE A 298 13.61 -12.00 12.77
C PHE A 298 12.97 -13.39 12.81
N SER A 299 12.92 -13.98 14.00
CA SER A 299 12.23 -15.25 14.26
C SER A 299 11.05 -15.04 15.21
N PHE A 300 9.95 -15.74 14.96
CA PHE A 300 8.76 -15.71 15.82
C PHE A 300 8.20 -17.11 16.11
N ASP A 301 7.47 -17.22 17.21
CA ASP A 301 6.77 -18.45 17.57
C ASP A 301 5.48 -18.58 16.73
N THR A 302 5.41 -19.57 15.85
CA THR A 302 4.25 -19.81 14.98
C THR A 302 2.96 -20.07 15.73
N ARG A 303 3.02 -20.50 17.01
CA ARG A 303 1.85 -20.68 17.87
C ARG A 303 1.15 -19.38 18.24
N LEU A 304 1.86 -18.25 18.13
CA LEU A 304 1.30 -16.90 18.30
C LEU A 304 0.57 -16.44 17.04
N ASN A 305 0.88 -17.01 15.87
CA ASN A 305 0.30 -16.63 14.59
C ASN A 305 -0.92 -17.47 14.19
N LYS A 306 -1.89 -17.61 15.11
CA LYS A 306 -3.13 -18.35 14.85
C LYS A 306 -4.35 -17.45 14.98
N PRO A 307 -5.45 -17.62 14.21
CA PRO A 307 -6.59 -16.71 14.20
C PRO A 307 -7.23 -16.45 15.58
N GLU A 308 -7.19 -17.44 16.48
CA GLU A 308 -7.72 -17.35 17.84
C GLU A 308 -6.83 -16.57 18.82
N LYS A 309 -5.59 -16.24 18.43
CA LYS A 309 -4.65 -15.48 19.26
C LYS A 309 -4.87 -13.98 19.11
N GLY A 310 -4.45 -13.24 20.14
CA GLY A 310 -4.36 -11.79 20.07
C GLY A 310 -3.15 -11.33 19.24
N ARG A 311 -3.14 -10.04 18.91
CA ARG A 311 -2.02 -9.40 18.21
C ARG A 311 -0.72 -9.53 19.00
N SER A 312 0.35 -9.90 18.32
CA SER A 312 1.71 -9.96 18.85
C SER A 312 2.57 -8.88 18.20
N ASN A 313 2.99 -7.90 18.99
CA ASN A 313 3.83 -6.79 18.52
C ASN A 313 5.29 -7.05 18.88
N HIS A 314 6.15 -7.05 17.87
CA HIS A 314 7.58 -7.22 17.97
C HIS A 314 8.31 -5.97 17.46
N TYR A 315 9.62 -5.88 17.77
CA TYR A 315 10.42 -4.70 17.44
C TYR A 315 11.77 -5.10 16.85
N ALA A 316 11.99 -4.78 15.57
CA ALA A 316 13.31 -4.85 14.94
C ALA A 316 14.05 -3.53 15.19
N LYS A 317 14.90 -3.49 16.21
CA LYS A 317 15.61 -2.28 16.65
C LYS A 317 16.97 -2.16 15.98
N LEU A 318 17.07 -1.22 15.05
CA LEU A 318 18.26 -0.92 14.27
C LEU A 318 19.06 0.17 14.96
N LYS A 319 20.04 -0.24 15.79
CA LYS A 319 20.88 0.70 16.53
C LYS A 319 21.84 1.43 15.59
N CYS A 320 21.94 2.74 15.73
CA CYS A 320 22.87 3.55 14.95
C CYS A 320 23.56 4.64 15.78
N THR A 321 24.66 5.17 15.24
CA THR A 321 25.38 6.34 15.74
C THR A 321 25.50 7.39 14.64
N SER A 322 25.81 8.64 15.02
CA SER A 322 26.15 9.72 14.09
C SER A 322 27.61 10.09 14.30
N LYS A 323 28.35 10.27 13.19
CA LYS A 323 29.74 10.75 13.25
C LYS A 323 29.84 12.25 13.56
N ASN A 324 28.81 13.02 13.22
CA ASN A 324 28.81 14.48 13.31
C ASN A 324 27.75 14.97 14.31
N LYS A 325 28.00 16.15 14.91
CA LYS A 325 27.03 16.84 15.79
C LYS A 325 25.75 17.22 15.04
N GLU A 326 25.88 17.53 13.74
CA GLU A 326 24.77 17.63 12.80
C GLU A 326 24.55 16.26 12.14
N VAL A 327 23.37 15.67 12.37
CA VAL A 327 23.07 14.29 11.95
C VAL A 327 22.79 14.26 10.44
N SER A 328 23.87 14.24 9.67
CA SER A 328 23.86 14.11 8.21
C SER A 328 23.72 12.65 7.77
N SER A 329 24.42 11.74 8.45
CA SER A 329 24.43 10.30 8.17
C SER A 329 24.41 9.47 9.45
N PHE A 330 23.93 8.23 9.34
CA PHE A 330 23.94 7.26 10.43
C PHE A 330 24.90 6.13 10.10
N THR A 331 25.58 5.58 11.09
CA THR A 331 26.32 4.32 10.99
C THR A 331 25.62 3.30 11.87
N PHE A 332 25.18 2.18 11.27
CA PHE A 332 24.47 1.15 12.02
C PHE A 332 25.46 0.25 12.79
N GLN A 333 25.00 -0.31 13.91
CA GLN A 333 25.78 -1.22 14.75
C GLN A 333 25.36 -2.66 14.44
N GLN A 334 26.31 -3.52 14.12
CA GLN A 334 26.04 -4.95 13.98
C GLN A 334 25.57 -5.55 15.32
N ALA A 335 24.68 -6.52 15.23
CA ALA A 335 24.22 -7.33 16.34
C ALA A 335 24.06 -8.80 15.88
N SER A 336 23.77 -9.71 16.80
CA SER A 336 23.59 -11.13 16.48
C SER A 336 22.54 -11.37 15.39
N ASN A 337 21.54 -10.50 15.31
CA ASN A 337 20.44 -10.57 14.34
C ASN A 337 20.37 -9.35 13.42
N LEU A 338 21.44 -8.54 13.36
CA LEU A 338 21.56 -7.39 12.46
C LEU A 338 22.93 -7.40 11.79
N LYS A 339 22.94 -7.68 10.49
CA LYS A 339 24.13 -7.70 9.65
C LYS A 339 24.15 -6.45 8.77
N ILE A 340 25.32 -5.84 8.65
CA ILE A 340 25.57 -4.81 7.64
C ILE A 340 26.14 -5.55 6.44
N LEU A 341 25.33 -5.75 5.41
CA LEU A 341 25.73 -6.49 4.21
C LEU A 341 26.68 -5.63 3.36
N LEU A 342 26.33 -4.35 3.18
CA LEU A 342 27.15 -3.39 2.46
C LEU A 342 27.22 -2.10 3.26
N ALA A 343 28.44 -1.69 3.64
CA ALA A 343 28.67 -0.52 4.49
C ALA A 343 28.72 0.81 3.70
N SER A 344 28.88 0.74 2.37
CA SER A 344 28.96 1.87 1.45
C SER A 344 28.66 1.43 0.02
N ASN A 345 28.64 2.38 -0.93
CA ASN A 345 28.41 2.14 -2.37
C ASN A 345 27.05 1.51 -2.68
N CYS A 346 26.06 1.68 -1.80
CA CYS A 346 24.69 1.39 -2.17
C CYS A 346 24.12 2.56 -2.97
N PRO A 347 23.32 2.29 -4.01
CA PRO A 347 22.89 3.34 -4.91
C PRO A 347 21.96 4.31 -4.17
N SER A 348 22.14 5.59 -4.42
CA SER A 348 21.52 6.69 -3.66
C SER A 348 20.56 7.53 -4.49
N ASP A 349 20.44 7.24 -5.77
CA ASP A 349 19.57 7.98 -6.66
C ASP A 349 18.13 7.52 -6.44
N ASN A 350 17.17 8.45 -6.58
CA ASN A 350 15.74 8.29 -6.32
C ASN A 350 15.09 7.31 -7.33
N LEU A 351 15.42 6.02 -7.22
CA LEU A 351 15.26 5.01 -8.28
C LEU A 351 14.16 3.97 -8.00
N GLY A 352 13.24 4.24 -7.07
CA GLY A 352 12.03 3.45 -6.88
C GLY A 352 11.98 2.68 -5.57
N HIS A 353 11.66 1.39 -5.65
CA HIS A 353 11.36 0.53 -4.50
C HIS A 353 12.35 -0.62 -4.38
N LEU A 354 12.76 -0.95 -3.15
CA LEU A 354 13.47 -2.20 -2.88
C LEU A 354 12.48 -3.37 -2.94
N LEU A 355 12.75 -4.36 -3.79
CA LEU A 355 11.91 -5.54 -4.01
C LEU A 355 12.66 -6.82 -3.64
N SER A 356 11.91 -7.89 -3.40
CA SER A 356 12.46 -9.25 -3.36
C SER A 356 11.78 -10.13 -4.39
N ASN A 357 12.34 -11.31 -4.64
CA ASN A 357 11.70 -12.35 -5.47
C ASN A 357 10.34 -12.84 -4.92
N GLN A 358 9.92 -12.40 -3.73
CA GLN A 358 8.62 -12.72 -3.13
C GLN A 358 7.60 -11.56 -3.23
N THR A 359 8.01 -10.39 -3.71
CA THR A 359 7.12 -9.24 -3.87
C THR A 359 6.14 -9.47 -5.01
N ILE A 360 4.84 -9.40 -4.73
CA ILE A 360 3.78 -9.52 -5.74
C ILE A 360 3.52 -8.15 -6.39
N ALA A 361 3.30 -7.16 -5.55
CA ALA A 361 2.99 -5.80 -5.96
C ALA A 361 3.27 -4.82 -4.83
N ILE A 362 3.33 -3.54 -5.18
CA ILE A 362 3.34 -2.42 -4.26
C ILE A 362 2.09 -1.61 -4.51
N PHE A 363 1.30 -1.41 -3.46
CA PHE A 363 0.16 -0.52 -3.49
C PHE A 363 0.57 0.88 -3.05
N ASN A 364 0.16 1.90 -3.81
CA ASN A 364 0.37 3.31 -3.50
C ASN A 364 -0.90 3.90 -2.89
N GLY A 365 -0.87 4.25 -1.60
CA GLY A 365 -2.04 4.78 -0.87
C GLY A 365 -2.59 6.09 -1.43
N GLU A 366 -1.73 6.92 -2.02
CA GLU A 366 -2.10 8.22 -2.57
C GLU A 366 -2.91 8.10 -3.87
N THR A 367 -2.45 7.23 -4.77
CA THR A 367 -3.05 7.06 -6.11
C THR A 367 -4.08 5.94 -6.14
N GLY A 368 -4.00 4.98 -5.21
CA GLY A 368 -4.78 3.75 -5.21
C GLY A 368 -4.31 2.72 -6.23
N GLU A 369 -3.13 2.91 -6.82
CA GLU A 369 -2.59 2.05 -7.88
C GLU A 369 -1.78 0.89 -7.31
N TYR A 370 -1.82 -0.23 -8.02
CA TYR A 370 -0.94 -1.36 -7.78
C TYR A 370 0.16 -1.35 -8.83
N LEU A 371 1.39 -1.42 -8.38
CA LEU A 371 2.58 -1.52 -9.21
C LEU A 371 3.14 -2.93 -9.07
N SER A 372 3.42 -3.63 -10.16
CA SER A 372 3.98 -4.99 -10.15
C SER A 372 5.11 -5.10 -11.18
N HIS A 373 5.78 -6.24 -11.18
CA HIS A 373 6.86 -6.59 -12.11
C HIS A 373 6.61 -8.03 -12.61
N PRO A 374 7.28 -8.52 -13.66
CA PRO A 374 6.92 -9.79 -14.28
C PRO A 374 6.92 -11.00 -13.35
N GLN A 375 7.87 -11.08 -12.42
CA GLN A 375 7.87 -12.14 -11.42
C GLN A 375 6.73 -11.99 -10.42
N GLY A 376 6.40 -10.76 -10.02
CA GLY A 376 5.24 -10.48 -9.17
C GLY A 376 3.94 -11.02 -9.76
N LEU A 377 3.76 -10.92 -11.09
CA LEU A 377 2.60 -11.51 -11.78
C LEU A 377 2.54 -13.04 -11.64
N GLN A 378 3.69 -13.73 -11.57
CA GLN A 378 3.73 -15.19 -11.38
C GLN A 378 3.37 -15.62 -9.95
N LEU A 379 3.31 -14.67 -9.01
CA LEU A 379 3.00 -14.91 -7.61
C LEU A 379 1.51 -14.75 -7.30
N THR A 380 0.69 -14.37 -8.27
CA THR A 380 -0.77 -14.25 -8.11
C THR A 380 -1.50 -14.69 -9.37
N SER A 381 -2.79 -15.03 -9.24
CA SER A 381 -3.67 -15.36 -10.37
C SER A 381 -4.54 -14.18 -10.81
N VAL A 382 -4.53 -13.05 -10.10
CA VAL A 382 -5.42 -11.90 -10.39
C VAL A 382 -4.74 -10.80 -11.19
N PHE A 383 -3.43 -10.92 -11.47
CA PHE A 383 -2.68 -10.01 -12.34
C PHE A 383 -2.03 -10.79 -13.49
N SER A 384 -2.22 -10.34 -14.72
CA SER A 384 -1.55 -10.91 -15.89
C SER A 384 -0.85 -9.89 -16.80
N LYS A 385 -0.99 -8.59 -16.50
CA LYS A 385 -0.55 -7.50 -17.39
C LYS A 385 0.12 -6.37 -16.64
N LEU A 386 1.09 -5.73 -17.30
CA LEU A 386 1.73 -4.48 -16.86
C LEU A 386 1.45 -3.38 -17.87
N SER A 387 1.46 -2.13 -17.43
CA SER A 387 1.33 -0.97 -18.30
C SER A 387 2.63 -0.69 -19.06
N TYR A 388 2.54 -0.61 -20.38
CA TYR A 388 3.62 -0.17 -21.27
C TYR A 388 3.18 1.11 -22.01
N PRO A 389 4.12 1.98 -22.39
CA PRO A 389 3.81 3.08 -23.30
C PRO A 389 3.10 2.57 -24.56
N ILE A 390 2.18 3.35 -25.14
CA ILE A 390 1.67 3.04 -26.48
C ILE A 390 2.85 3.00 -27.45
N GLU A 391 3.01 1.87 -28.14
CA GLU A 391 3.88 1.76 -29.30
C GLU A 391 3.42 2.80 -30.31
N LYS A 392 4.26 3.80 -30.59
CA LYS A 392 4.03 4.70 -31.71
C LYS A 392 4.43 3.93 -32.96
N ASP A 393 3.44 3.62 -33.79
CA ASP A 393 3.65 3.07 -35.13
C ASP A 393 4.55 3.96 -35.99
#